data_AF-A0A2J4XZV1-F1
#
_entry.id   AF-A0A2J4XZV1-F1
#
_cell.length_a   1.000
_cell.length_b   1.000
_cell.length_c   1.000
_cell.angle_alpha   90.00
_cell.angle_beta   90.00
_cell.angle_gamma   90.00
#
_symmetry.space_group_name_H-M   'P 1'
#
loop_
_entity.id
_entity.type
_entity.pdbx_description
1 polymer ?
#
loop_
_entity_poly.entity_id
_entity_poly.type
_entity_poly.pdbx_seq_one_letter_code
_entity_poly.pdbx_strand_id
1 'polypeptide(L)'
;MIIKKRMKRPMTQKAMAEKFGVSVSTVKNYISLPREDYLKEAEEKRLIAFNLRSSGLKWKEVAERMNTTEYSAIAYYRRYLSLQKKQYKPR
;
A
#
# COMPACT_ATOMS: atom_id res chain seq x y z
N MET A 1 22.16 -17.69 0.06
CA MET A 1 21.36 -16.64 -0.63
C MET A 1 20.96 -15.60 0.40
N ILE A 2 21.49 -14.38 0.29
CA ILE A 2 21.14 -13.28 1.22
C ILE A 2 19.71 -12.85 0.89
N ILE A 3 18.76 -13.26 1.72
CA ILE A 3 17.37 -12.82 1.62
C ILE A 3 17.35 -11.31 1.91
N LYS A 4 17.30 -10.48 0.86
CA LYS A 4 17.15 -9.02 0.95
C LYS A 4 15.74 -8.68 1.43
N LYS A 5 15.45 -8.92 2.71
CA LYS A 5 14.18 -8.50 3.33
C LYS A 5 14.16 -6.97 3.40
N ARG A 6 13.43 -6.34 2.48
CA ARG A 6 13.23 -4.89 2.43
C ARG A 6 12.35 -4.49 3.62
N MET A 7 12.94 -3.79 4.60
CA MET A 7 12.24 -3.34 5.82
C MET A 7 11.58 -1.97 5.64
N LYS A 8 10.49 -1.72 6.36
CA LYS A 8 9.95 -0.35 6.52
C LYS A 8 11.00 0.52 7.22
N ARG A 9 11.27 1.70 6.65
CA ARG A 9 12.37 2.58 7.08
C ARG A 9 12.19 3.02 8.54
N PRO A 10 13.22 2.90 9.40
CA PRO A 10 13.19 3.45 10.75
C PRO A 10 13.45 4.96 10.78
N MET A 11 14.03 5.53 9.71
CA MET A 11 14.38 6.94 9.58
C MET A 11 14.16 7.45 8.15
N THR A 12 14.26 8.75 7.93
CA THR A 12 14.09 9.34 6.60
C THR A 12 15.21 8.94 5.65
N GLN A 13 14.95 8.97 4.34
CA GLN A 13 15.97 8.65 3.33
C GLN A 13 17.17 9.60 3.38
N LYS A 14 16.94 10.87 3.74
CA LYS A 14 17.99 11.87 3.91
C LYS A 14 18.88 11.54 5.11
N ALA A 15 18.29 11.25 6.26
CA ALA A 15 19.04 10.85 7.45
C ALA A 15 19.83 9.55 7.22
N MET A 16 19.26 8.62 6.45
CA MET A 16 19.95 7.37 6.09
C MET A 16 21.12 7.63 5.14
N ALA A 17 20.94 8.51 4.14
CA ALA A 17 22.01 8.91 3.24
C ALA A 17 23.20 9.54 3.98
N GLU A 18 22.91 10.46 4.91
CA GLU A 18 23.91 11.10 5.77
C GLU A 18 24.62 10.10 6.68
N LYS A 19 23.87 9.27 7.41
CA LYS A 19 24.42 8.28 8.35
C LYS A 19 25.33 7.26 7.68
N PHE A 20 24.98 6.82 6.48
CA PHE A 20 25.72 5.77 5.76
C PHE A 20 26.68 6.32 4.70
N GLY A 21 26.80 7.65 4.55
CA GLY A 21 27.70 8.28 3.58
C GLY A 21 27.36 7.95 2.12
N VAL A 22 26.09 7.68 1.79
CA VAL A 22 25.64 7.29 0.45
C VAL A 22 24.65 8.30 -0.12
N SER A 23 24.46 8.30 -1.44
CA SER A 23 23.46 9.17 -2.05
C SER A 23 22.02 8.74 -1.69
N VAL A 24 21.10 9.70 -1.62
CA VAL A 24 19.66 9.45 -1.42
C VAL A 24 19.09 8.50 -2.49
N SER A 25 19.60 8.58 -3.73
CA SER A 25 19.24 7.68 -4.82
C SER A 25 19.61 6.23 -4.51
N THR A 26 20.82 6.02 -3.97
CA THR A 26 21.28 4.71 -3.52
C THR A 26 20.35 4.17 -2.44
N VAL A 27 20.07 4.95 -1.39
CA VAL A 27 19.12 4.56 -0.34
C VAL A 27 17.78 4.13 -0.93
N LYS A 28 17.20 4.92 -1.85
CA LYS A 28 15.94 4.58 -2.52
C LYS A 28 16.02 3.23 -3.22
N ASN A 29 17.08 2.96 -3.99
CA ASN A 29 17.23 1.72 -4.72
C ASN A 29 17.32 0.50 -3.80
N TYR A 30 17.97 0.64 -2.64
CA TYR A 30 18.09 -0.43 -1.66
C TYR A 30 16.80 -0.70 -0.87
N ILE A 31 16.03 0.35 -0.54
CA ILE A 31 14.84 0.21 0.34
C ILE A 31 13.51 0.07 -0.41
N SER A 32 13.42 0.51 -1.67
CA SER A 32 12.16 0.50 -2.41
C SER A 32 11.62 -0.92 -2.50
N LEU A 33 10.33 -1.13 -2.28
CA LEU A 33 9.70 -2.45 -2.43
C LEU A 33 9.68 -2.88 -3.92
N PRO A 34 9.82 -4.18 -4.26
CA PRO A 34 9.68 -4.64 -5.64
C PRO A 34 8.31 -4.24 -6.19
N ARG A 35 8.24 -4.04 -7.51
CA ARG A 35 7.00 -3.58 -8.13
C ARG A 35 5.85 -4.56 -7.90
N GLU A 36 6.11 -5.85 -8.01
CA GLU A 36 5.11 -6.91 -7.84
C GLU A 36 4.56 -6.93 -6.42
N ASP A 37 5.44 -6.94 -5.41
CA ASP A 37 5.05 -6.89 -3.99
C ASP A 37 4.23 -5.64 -3.66
N TYR A 38 4.62 -4.47 -4.19
CA TYR A 38 3.86 -3.24 -4.01
C TYR A 38 2.45 -3.33 -4.60
N LEU A 39 2.32 -3.92 -5.79
CA LEU A 39 1.03 -4.09 -6.44
C LEU A 39 0.14 -5.08 -5.67
N LYS A 40 0.72 -6.16 -5.16
CA LYS A 40 0.04 -7.14 -4.32
C LYS A 40 -0.47 -6.53 -3.02
N GLU A 41 0.37 -5.82 -2.27
CA GLU A 41 -0.07 -5.09 -1.06
C GLU A 41 -1.21 -4.10 -1.37
N ALA A 42 -1.13 -3.41 -2.52
CA ALA A 42 -2.15 -2.45 -2.91
C ALA A 42 -3.47 -3.12 -3.29
N GLU A 43 -3.43 -4.32 -3.89
CA GLU A 43 -4.60 -5.14 -4.18
C GLU A 43 -5.24 -5.66 -2.89
N GLU A 44 -4.44 -6.22 -1.98
CA GLU A 44 -4.90 -6.72 -0.67
C GLU A 44 -5.64 -5.63 0.11
N LYS A 45 -5.08 -4.41 0.19
CA LYS A 45 -5.75 -3.28 0.87
C LYS A 45 -7.10 -2.91 0.24
N ARG A 46 -7.19 -2.96 -1.08
CA ARG A 46 -8.44 -2.67 -1.81
C ARG A 46 -9.48 -3.74 -1.54
N LEU A 47 -9.07 -5.01 -1.54
CA LEU A 47 -9.94 -6.14 -1.23
C LEU A 47 -10.45 -6.09 0.21
N ILE A 48 -9.58 -5.80 1.18
CA ILE A 48 -9.97 -5.63 2.58
C ILE A 48 -11.00 -4.51 2.73
N ALA A 49 -10.76 -3.34 2.13
CA ALA A 49 -11.70 -2.22 2.17
C ALA A 49 -13.06 -2.58 1.57
N PHE A 50 -13.07 -3.33 0.46
CA PHE A 50 -14.29 -3.84 -0.16
C PHE A 50 -15.02 -4.81 0.77
N ASN A 51 -14.34 -5.84 1.28
CA ASN A 51 -14.95 -6.86 2.13
C ASN A 51 -15.55 -6.26 3.41
N LEU A 52 -14.80 -5.37 4.09
CA LEU A 52 -15.27 -4.69 5.29
C LEU A 52 -16.47 -3.78 5.00
N ARG A 53 -16.48 -3.09 3.86
CA ARG A 53 -17.63 -2.27 3.49
C ARG A 53 -18.86 -3.13 3.14
N SER A 54 -18.65 -4.21 2.40
CA SER A 54 -19.69 -5.15 1.99
C SER A 54 -20.29 -5.91 3.18
N SER A 55 -19.55 -6.07 4.28
CA SER A 55 -20.07 -6.62 5.53
C SER A 55 -20.93 -5.63 6.34
N GLY A 56 -21.20 -4.42 5.82
CA GLY A 56 -22.10 -3.44 6.43
C GLY A 56 -21.44 -2.45 7.41
N LEU A 57 -20.12 -2.49 7.58
CA LEU A 57 -19.41 -1.58 8.50
C LEU A 57 -19.47 -0.12 8.01
N LYS A 58 -19.53 0.81 8.96
CA LYS A 58 -19.42 2.25 8.68
C LYS A 58 -17.97 2.61 8.33
N TRP A 59 -17.77 3.69 7.57
CA TRP A 59 -16.43 4.08 7.10
C TRP A 59 -15.42 4.31 8.23
N LYS A 60 -15.88 4.82 9.38
CA LYS A 60 -15.10 4.92 10.62
C LYS A 60 -14.52 3.59 11.06
N GLU A 61 -15.38 2.58 11.20
CA GLU A 61 -15.00 1.24 11.65
C GLU A 61 -14.10 0.52 10.63
N VAL A 62 -14.36 0.72 9.33
CA VAL A 62 -13.49 0.21 8.26
C VAL A 62 -12.10 0.82 8.37
N ALA A 63 -12.01 2.13 8.59
CA ALA A 63 -10.75 2.86 8.71
C ALA A 63 -9.96 2.41 9.95
N GLU A 64 -10.63 2.25 11.09
CA GLU A 64 -10.05 1.72 12.33
C GLU A 64 -9.49 0.31 12.12
N ARG A 65 -10.27 -0.61 11.53
CA ARG A 65 -9.81 -1.99 11.26
C ARG A 65 -8.64 -2.06 10.27
N MET A 66 -8.59 -1.12 9.32
CA MET A 66 -7.48 -1.00 8.37
C MET A 66 -6.30 -0.18 8.90
N ASN A 67 -6.41 0.36 10.12
CA ASN A 67 -5.44 1.28 10.72
C ASN A 67 -5.05 2.43 9.77
N THR A 68 -6.07 3.09 9.19
CA THR A 68 -5.92 4.15 8.19
C THR A 68 -6.96 5.25 8.42
N THR A 69 -6.89 6.34 7.65
CA THR A 69 -7.93 7.37 7.67
C THR A 69 -9.19 6.96 6.89
N GLU A 70 -10.34 7.52 7.25
CA GLU A 70 -11.61 7.29 6.54
C GLU A 70 -11.50 7.57 5.04
N TYR A 71 -10.87 8.69 4.68
CA TYR A 71 -10.64 9.07 3.29
C TYR A 71 -9.82 8.02 2.53
N SER A 72 -8.79 7.45 3.16
CA SER A 72 -7.99 6.38 2.55
C SER A 72 -8.80 5.10 2.38
N ALA A 73 -9.60 4.70 3.36
CA ALA A 73 -10.48 3.54 3.26
C ALA A 73 -11.48 3.67 2.09
N ILE A 74 -12.11 4.85 1.96
CA ILE A 74 -13.00 5.19 0.84
C ILE A 74 -12.26 5.14 -0.49
N ALA A 75 -11.04 5.67 -0.57
CA ALA A 75 -10.24 5.65 -1.79
C ALA A 75 -9.88 4.22 -2.23
N TYR A 76 -9.53 3.34 -1.28
CA TYR A 76 -9.27 1.92 -1.56
C TYR A 76 -10.51 1.23 -2.13
N TYR A 77 -11.67 1.46 -1.51
CA TYR A 77 -12.95 0.93 -1.99
C TYR A 77 -13.31 1.41 -3.40
N ARG A 78 -13.26 2.73 -3.66
CA ARG A 78 -13.58 3.30 -4.97
C ARG A 78 -12.66 2.77 -6.06
N ARG A 79 -11.37 2.58 -5.72
CA ARG A 79 -10.39 2.02 -6.65
C ARG A 79 -10.67 0.55 -6.96
N TYR A 80 -11.07 -0.24 -5.96
CA TYR A 80 -11.49 -1.63 -6.18
C TYR A 80 -12.62 -1.72 -7.22
N LEU A 81 -13.70 -0.96 -7.03
CA LEU A 81 -14.84 -0.94 -7.95
C LEU A 81 -14.46 -0.47 -9.36
N SER A 82 -13.60 0.55 -9.47
CA SER A 82 -13.14 1.03 -10.77
C SER A 82 -12.34 -0.03 -11.54
N LEU A 83 -11.51 -0.81 -10.84
CA LEU A 83 -10.75 -1.91 -11.46
C LEU A 83 -11.67 -3.05 -11.89
N GLN A 84 -12.65 -3.42 -11.06
CA GLN A 84 -13.66 -4.43 -11.40
C GLN A 84 -14.50 -4.02 -12.61
N LYS A 85 -14.96 -2.76 -12.66
CA LYS A 85 -15.68 -2.21 -13.83
C LYS A 85 -14.83 -2.18 -15.09
N LYS A 86 -13.52 -1.97 -14.98
CA LYS A 86 -12.62 -2.02 -16.15
C LYS A 86 -12.43 -3.45 -16.64
N GLN A 87 -12.45 -4.42 -15.73
CA GLN A 87 -12.35 -5.84 -16.04
C GLN A 87 -13.68 -6.40 -16.59
N TYR A 88 -14.81 -5.87 -16.13
CA TYR A 88 -16.15 -6.18 -16.62
C TYR A 88 -16.55 -5.27 -17.79
N LYS A 89 -16.41 -5.76 -19.03
CA LYS A 89 -16.92 -5.09 -20.23
C LYS A 89 -17.92 -6.04 -20.90
N PRO A 90 -19.24 -5.80 -20.82
CA PRO A 90 -20.20 -6.64 -21.53
C PRO A 90 -19.93 -6.54 -23.04
N ARG A 91 -19.91 -7.69 -23.71
CA ARG A 91 -19.76 -7.78 -25.17
C ARG A 91 -20.99 -7.24 -25.87
#